data_AF-A0A2H6KG40-F1
#
_entry.id   AF-A0A2H6KG40-F1
#
_cell.length_a   1.000
_cell.length_b   1.000
_cell.length_c   1.000
_cell.angle_alpha   90.00
_cell.angle_beta   90.00
_cell.angle_gamma   90.00
#
_symmetry.space_group_name_H-M   'P 1'
#
loop_
_entity.id
_entity.type
_entity.pdbx_description
1 polymer ?
#
loop_
_entity_poly.entity_id
_entity_poly.type
_entity_poly.pdbx_seq_one_letter_code
_entity_poly.pdbx_strand_id
1 'polypeptide(L)'
;MVGLNESGYTAIIKESVEGILEDINKDLSQSPDALEVTEKPYTLTAALVTAKLTEACHYAANVLYRLKHKDISDDFKTFFEDQEKYAFYYSADPARLLCQLRDYVYACYHQLTFLKVQCSREQSHGGWQDYEYGVNVTSLNSPLQAFLTDAPDSKFETHPFNPCDICLKSRINMGFKREDLPASQQTGNILNDILTPTCGGDDPLLRLASYLTCLTRRTPRTTGELVSFFHNFGNELHSSSSQLSTLGSALSEPHPHYPDWDRLKDADDLQTIKYARGSATPNSIHRDNDHPNTLSTLLGCGIDDSKCSQLMKPITYRAYAVYSPSFAHHYLSWAVYLADRLWDSLLKLHYDLENLQCHDSKSKPLHQCTKALPLLYSHGITPPDGTVQSSLTCSAAVTKLKDVVAGKPIASLITAMDTFLYCIRAPFLYTALTLWLTATLYILHSLLYRMDVLRIRSHLLTFRISHLIDVKALLAGSRKMLSLYKDVDYFDDDFHS
;
A
#
# COMPACT_ATOMS: atom_id res chain seq x y z
N MET A 1 -15.67 -0.83 -17.52
CA MET A 1 -16.28 0.44 -17.07
C MET A 1 -17.50 0.82 -17.90
N VAL A 2 -17.47 0.72 -19.24
CA VAL A 2 -18.62 1.03 -20.11
C VAL A 2 -19.90 0.29 -19.69
N GLY A 3 -19.85 -1.05 -19.56
CA GLY A 3 -21.00 -1.85 -19.13
C GLY A 3 -21.53 -1.54 -17.72
N LEU A 4 -20.72 -0.96 -16.83
CA LEU A 4 -21.16 -0.54 -15.49
C LEU A 4 -22.18 0.61 -15.58
N ASN A 5 -21.91 1.57 -16.46
CA ASN A 5 -22.81 2.71 -16.69
C ASN A 5 -24.10 2.26 -17.36
N GLU A 6 -24.00 1.40 -18.38
CA GLU A 6 -25.17 0.89 -19.10
C GLU A 6 -26.07 -0.01 -18.25
N SER A 7 -25.49 -0.80 -17.34
CA SER A 7 -26.22 -1.70 -16.45
C SER A 7 -26.80 -0.99 -15.20
N GLY A 8 -26.71 0.34 -15.10
CA GLY A 8 -27.32 1.12 -14.02
C GLY A 8 -26.64 1.02 -12.65
N TYR A 9 -25.46 0.41 -12.54
CA TYR A 9 -24.71 0.28 -11.29
C TYR A 9 -24.21 1.62 -10.72
N THR A 10 -24.22 2.69 -11.53
CA THR A 10 -23.86 4.04 -11.09
C THR A 10 -24.76 4.55 -9.97
N ALA A 11 -26.06 4.19 -9.98
CA ALA A 11 -26.99 4.55 -8.91
C ALA A 11 -26.67 3.83 -7.60
N ILE A 12 -26.34 2.54 -7.66
CA ILE A 12 -25.95 1.72 -6.49
C ILE A 12 -24.67 2.28 -5.87
N ILE A 13 -23.71 2.67 -6.70
CA ILE A 13 -22.45 3.28 -6.24
C ILE A 13 -22.71 4.65 -5.61
N LYS A 14 -23.63 5.44 -6.18
CA LYS A 14 -24.03 6.72 -5.59
C LYS A 14 -24.53 6.55 -4.16
N GLU A 15 -25.50 5.66 -3.96
CA GLU A 15 -26.09 5.38 -2.64
C GLU A 15 -25.04 4.86 -1.65
N SER A 16 -24.15 3.98 -2.11
CA SER A 16 -23.04 3.46 -1.28
C SER A 16 -22.10 4.58 -0.82
N VAL A 17 -21.76 5.50 -1.72
CA VAL A 17 -20.90 6.64 -1.41
C VAL A 17 -21.62 7.62 -0.49
N GLU A 18 -22.91 7.88 -0.69
CA GLU A 18 -23.72 8.69 0.23
C GLU A 18 -23.70 8.12 1.65
N GLY A 19 -23.91 6.81 1.81
CA GLY A 19 -23.80 6.14 3.11
C GLY A 19 -22.43 6.30 3.77
N ILE A 20 -21.34 6.09 3.01
CA ILE A 20 -19.97 6.27 3.52
C ILE A 20 -19.72 7.72 3.96
N LEU A 21 -20.16 8.69 3.15
CA LEU A 21 -19.99 10.11 3.45
C LEU A 21 -20.81 10.52 4.68
N GLU A 22 -22.03 10.01 4.82
CA GLU A 22 -22.84 10.23 6.02
C GLU A 22 -22.18 9.66 7.29
N ASP A 23 -21.64 8.45 7.21
CA ASP A 23 -20.96 7.81 8.34
C ASP A 23 -19.70 8.56 8.75
N ILE A 24 -18.92 9.04 7.77
CA ILE A 24 -17.74 9.89 8.01
C ILE A 24 -18.16 11.20 8.67
N ASN A 25 -19.22 11.86 8.19
CA ASN A 25 -19.70 13.12 8.76
C ASN A 25 -20.31 12.96 10.17
N LYS A 26 -20.82 11.78 10.51
CA LYS A 26 -21.34 11.45 11.86
C LYS A 26 -20.21 11.11 12.84
N ASP A 27 -19.02 10.74 12.35
CA ASP A 27 -17.87 10.40 13.17
C ASP A 27 -17.19 11.67 13.72
N LEU A 28 -17.57 12.05 14.95
CA LEU A 28 -17.02 13.21 15.68
C LEU A 28 -15.50 13.12 15.93
N SER A 29 -14.87 11.96 15.70
CA SER A 29 -13.42 11.79 15.80
C SER A 29 -12.66 12.22 14.52
N GLN A 30 -13.37 12.42 13.41
CA GLN A 30 -12.79 12.86 12.14
C GLN A 30 -13.03 14.36 11.92
N SER A 31 -12.01 15.06 11.39
CA SER A 31 -12.18 16.46 10.98
C SER A 31 -13.25 16.54 9.89
N PRO A 32 -14.14 17.55 9.88
CA PRO A 32 -15.03 17.81 8.74
C PRO A 32 -14.26 18.02 7.42
N ASP A 33 -12.95 18.30 7.50
CA ASP A 33 -12.04 18.45 6.35
C ASP A 33 -11.46 17.10 5.84
N ALA A 34 -11.82 15.96 6.44
CA ALA A 34 -11.23 14.64 6.14
C ALA A 34 -11.49 14.12 4.71
N LEU A 35 -12.25 14.87 3.90
CA LEU A 35 -12.58 14.55 2.51
C LEU A 35 -12.40 15.77 1.59
N GLU A 36 -11.51 16.70 1.95
CA GLU A 36 -11.22 17.85 1.11
C GLU A 36 -10.32 17.48 -0.07
N VAL A 37 -10.87 17.40 -1.29
CA VAL A 37 -10.04 17.21 -2.49
C VAL A 37 -9.28 18.50 -2.78
N THR A 38 -8.00 18.41 -3.14
CA THR A 38 -7.14 19.56 -3.51
C THR A 38 -7.63 20.41 -4.68
N GLU A 39 -8.62 19.91 -5.42
CA GLU A 39 -9.08 20.51 -6.67
C GLU A 39 -10.59 20.75 -6.62
N LYS A 40 -11.02 21.94 -7.03
CA LYS A 40 -12.42 22.39 -6.91
C LYS A 40 -13.41 21.40 -7.54
N PRO A 41 -14.55 21.10 -6.88
CA PRO A 41 -14.95 21.57 -5.55
C PRO A 41 -14.18 20.86 -4.43
N TYR A 42 -13.82 21.62 -3.39
CA TYR A 42 -13.05 21.15 -2.24
C TYR A 42 -13.79 20.13 -1.35
N THR A 43 -15.00 19.71 -1.70
CA THR A 43 -15.77 18.71 -0.94
C THR A 43 -16.12 17.52 -1.82
N LEU A 44 -15.70 16.33 -1.39
CA LEU A 44 -16.06 15.09 -2.07
C LEU A 44 -17.54 14.77 -1.84
N THR A 45 -18.35 14.79 -2.89
CA THR A 45 -19.76 14.40 -2.84
C THR A 45 -20.01 13.16 -3.69
N ALA A 46 -21.05 12.39 -3.36
CA ALA A 46 -21.45 11.24 -4.18
C ALA A 46 -21.83 11.65 -5.62
N ALA A 47 -22.42 12.84 -5.78
CA ALA A 47 -22.69 13.44 -7.09
C ALA A 47 -21.40 13.70 -7.89
N LEU A 48 -20.34 14.18 -7.23
CA LEU A 48 -19.05 14.41 -7.88
C LEU A 48 -18.39 13.08 -8.30
N VAL A 49 -18.40 12.07 -7.43
CA VAL A 49 -17.82 10.74 -7.72
C VAL A 49 -18.55 10.10 -8.90
N THR A 50 -19.89 10.15 -8.90
CA THR A 50 -20.70 9.59 -9.99
C THR A 50 -20.54 10.36 -11.29
N ALA A 51 -20.45 11.69 -11.25
CA ALA A 51 -20.15 12.50 -12.42
C ALA A 51 -18.79 12.14 -13.03
N LYS A 52 -17.74 11.99 -12.20
CA LYS A 52 -16.42 11.55 -12.68
C LYS A 52 -16.39 10.09 -13.15
N LEU A 53 -17.20 9.22 -12.55
CA LEU A 53 -17.39 7.86 -13.03
C LEU A 53 -18.03 7.84 -14.42
N THR A 54 -19.12 8.59 -14.63
CA THR A 54 -19.78 8.70 -15.93
C THR A 54 -18.84 9.30 -16.98
N GLU A 55 -18.10 10.35 -16.63
CA GLU A 55 -17.08 10.94 -17.49
C GLU A 55 -16.01 9.90 -17.89
N ALA A 56 -15.42 9.19 -16.93
CA ALA A 56 -14.43 8.15 -17.18
C ALA A 56 -15.00 6.99 -18.03
N CYS A 57 -16.28 6.63 -17.87
CA CYS A 57 -16.94 5.64 -18.71
C CYS A 57 -17.11 6.12 -20.16
N HIS A 58 -17.49 7.38 -20.39
CA HIS A 58 -17.58 7.95 -21.73
C HIS A 58 -16.22 7.99 -22.44
N TYR A 59 -15.16 8.37 -21.71
CA TYR A 59 -13.81 8.32 -22.26
C TYR A 59 -13.34 6.88 -22.55
N ALA A 60 -13.65 5.92 -21.67
CA ALA A 60 -13.33 4.51 -21.92
C ALA A 60 -14.00 4.00 -23.19
N ALA A 61 -15.27 4.38 -23.44
CA ALA A 61 -15.96 4.04 -24.69
C ALA A 61 -15.26 4.65 -25.91
N ASN A 62 -14.83 5.92 -25.81
CA ASN A 62 -14.07 6.58 -26.86
C ASN A 62 -12.72 5.88 -27.15
N VAL A 63 -11.97 5.52 -26.10
CA VAL A 63 -10.69 4.80 -26.25
C VAL A 63 -10.90 3.44 -26.91
N LEU A 64 -11.86 2.63 -26.46
CA LEU A 64 -12.14 1.31 -27.03
C LEU A 64 -12.55 1.40 -28.50
N TYR A 65 -13.41 2.38 -28.82
CA TYR A 65 -13.83 2.61 -30.20
C TYR A 65 -12.65 3.03 -31.09
N ARG A 66 -11.90 4.04 -30.66
CA ARG A 66 -10.79 4.61 -31.44
C ARG A 66 -9.60 3.68 -31.57
N LEU A 67 -9.46 2.72 -30.65
CA LEU A 67 -8.45 1.67 -30.78
C LEU A 67 -8.70 0.83 -32.04
N LYS A 68 -9.97 0.51 -32.35
CA LYS A 68 -10.34 -0.29 -33.53
C LYS A 68 -10.60 0.56 -34.77
N HIS A 69 -11.33 1.65 -34.60
CA HIS A 69 -11.76 2.57 -35.66
C HIS A 69 -11.12 3.92 -35.38
N LYS A 70 -9.88 4.10 -35.86
CA LYS A 70 -9.05 5.31 -35.66
C LYS A 70 -9.86 6.62 -35.61
N ASP A 71 -10.79 6.77 -36.54
CA ASP A 71 -11.69 7.90 -36.68
C ASP A 71 -13.09 7.58 -36.14
N ILE A 72 -13.72 8.57 -35.49
CA ILE A 72 -15.10 8.45 -34.98
C ILE A 72 -16.08 8.44 -36.15
N SER A 73 -16.98 7.45 -36.20
CA SER A 73 -18.07 7.36 -37.20
C SER A 73 -19.42 7.14 -36.51
N ASP A 74 -20.50 7.16 -37.30
CA ASP A 74 -21.88 6.90 -36.81
C ASP A 74 -22.04 5.50 -36.19
N ASP A 75 -21.13 4.57 -36.50
CA ASP A 75 -21.08 3.21 -35.95
C ASP A 75 -20.72 3.19 -34.46
N PHE A 76 -20.28 4.32 -33.88
CA PHE A 76 -20.02 4.44 -32.44
C PHE A 76 -21.22 4.04 -31.60
N LYS A 77 -22.44 4.36 -32.04
CA LYS A 77 -23.67 4.07 -31.29
C LYS A 77 -23.98 2.58 -31.23
N THR A 78 -23.68 1.84 -32.30
CA THR A 78 -23.97 0.41 -32.42
C THR A 78 -22.82 -0.45 -31.88
N PHE A 79 -21.62 0.13 -31.70
CA PHE A 79 -20.42 -0.59 -31.26
C PHE A 79 -20.55 -1.29 -29.91
N PHE A 80 -21.34 -0.73 -28.98
CA PHE A 80 -21.53 -1.25 -27.63
C PHE A 80 -22.86 -2.00 -27.44
N GLU A 81 -23.61 -2.28 -28.51
CA GLU A 81 -24.89 -2.99 -28.41
C GLU A 81 -24.74 -4.44 -27.89
N ASP A 82 -23.59 -5.07 -28.13
CA ASP A 82 -23.24 -6.37 -27.54
C ASP A 82 -22.69 -6.18 -26.12
N GLN A 83 -23.61 -6.03 -25.16
CA GLN A 83 -23.28 -5.83 -23.75
C GLN A 83 -22.54 -7.02 -23.13
N GLU A 84 -22.79 -8.24 -23.61
CA GLU A 84 -22.14 -9.45 -23.09
C GLU A 84 -20.64 -9.47 -23.40
N LYS A 85 -20.24 -8.91 -24.55
CA LYS A 85 -18.83 -8.83 -24.95
C LYS A 85 -17.97 -7.98 -24.00
N TYR A 86 -18.55 -6.98 -23.34
CA TYR A 86 -17.83 -5.99 -22.53
C TYR A 86 -18.19 -6.02 -21.02
N ALA A 87 -19.03 -6.97 -20.61
CA ALA A 87 -19.50 -7.10 -19.23
C ALA A 87 -18.44 -7.76 -18.33
N PHE A 88 -17.90 -6.99 -17.38
CA PHE A 88 -17.26 -7.58 -16.21
C PHE A 88 -18.34 -8.09 -15.24
N TYR A 89 -17.99 -9.08 -14.44
CA TYR A 89 -18.84 -9.47 -13.31
C TYR A 89 -18.85 -8.37 -12.25
N TYR A 90 -20.03 -7.77 -12.03
CA TYR A 90 -20.28 -6.78 -11.00
C TYR A 90 -21.03 -7.42 -9.83
N SER A 91 -20.56 -7.20 -8.60
CA SER A 91 -21.23 -7.72 -7.42
C SER A 91 -22.55 -6.99 -7.17
N ALA A 92 -23.58 -7.73 -6.79
CA ALA A 92 -24.84 -7.15 -6.30
C ALA A 92 -24.70 -6.50 -4.91
N ASP A 93 -23.65 -6.85 -4.15
CA ASP A 93 -23.37 -6.23 -2.86
C ASP A 93 -22.69 -4.87 -3.07
N PRO A 94 -23.26 -3.76 -2.56
CA PRO A 94 -22.76 -2.41 -2.87
C PRO A 94 -21.34 -2.14 -2.37
N ALA A 95 -20.96 -2.69 -1.21
CA ALA A 95 -19.60 -2.54 -0.66
C ALA A 95 -18.56 -3.29 -1.49
N ARG A 96 -18.86 -4.53 -1.91
CA ARG A 96 -18.02 -5.31 -2.84
C ARG A 96 -17.93 -4.64 -4.20
N LEU A 97 -19.04 -4.09 -4.70
CA LEU A 97 -19.07 -3.37 -5.97
C LEU A 97 -18.14 -2.15 -5.94
N LEU A 98 -18.15 -1.36 -4.86
CA LEU A 98 -17.25 -0.21 -4.70
C LEU A 98 -15.78 -0.65 -4.68
N CYS A 99 -15.47 -1.74 -3.98
CA CYS A 99 -14.12 -2.32 -3.98
C CYS A 99 -13.68 -2.80 -5.37
N GLN A 100 -14.58 -3.46 -6.11
CA GLN A 100 -14.32 -3.90 -7.49
C GLN A 100 -14.11 -2.71 -8.41
N LEU A 101 -14.96 -1.68 -8.33
CA LEU A 101 -14.82 -0.46 -9.13
C LEU A 101 -13.45 0.19 -8.91
N ARG A 102 -13.04 0.36 -7.64
CA ARG A 102 -11.70 0.87 -7.32
C ARG A 102 -10.62 0.03 -7.97
N ASP A 103 -10.69 -1.29 -7.85
CA ASP A 103 -9.67 -2.18 -8.38
C ASP A 103 -9.60 -2.11 -9.92
N TYR A 104 -10.75 -2.01 -10.60
CA TYR A 104 -10.81 -1.80 -12.06
C TYR A 104 -10.22 -0.46 -12.47
N VAL A 105 -10.68 0.63 -11.85
CA VAL A 105 -10.21 1.99 -12.16
C VAL A 105 -8.70 2.10 -11.92
N TYR A 106 -8.21 1.55 -10.81
CA TYR A 106 -6.80 1.56 -10.47
C TYR A 106 -5.96 0.77 -11.47
N ALA A 107 -6.39 -0.43 -11.85
CA ALA A 107 -5.68 -1.22 -12.84
C ALA A 107 -5.65 -0.54 -14.21
N CYS A 108 -6.80 -0.05 -14.68
CA CYS A 108 -6.89 0.69 -15.94
C CYS A 108 -5.97 1.92 -15.91
N TYR A 109 -6.00 2.70 -14.83
CA TYR A 109 -5.12 3.87 -14.68
C TYR A 109 -3.65 3.46 -14.75
N HIS A 110 -3.26 2.41 -14.05
CA HIS A 110 -1.88 1.93 -14.01
C HIS A 110 -1.38 1.52 -15.41
N GLN A 111 -2.19 0.77 -16.15
CA GLN A 111 -1.83 0.25 -17.46
C GLN A 111 -1.87 1.31 -18.56
N LEU A 112 -2.92 2.12 -18.61
CA LEU A 112 -3.10 3.16 -19.63
C LEU A 112 -2.09 4.29 -19.46
N THR A 113 -1.70 4.63 -18.22
CA THR A 113 -0.64 5.60 -17.97
C THR A 113 0.70 5.08 -18.46
N PHE A 114 1.04 3.82 -18.15
CA PHE A 114 2.27 3.21 -18.65
C PHE A 114 2.30 3.17 -20.18
N LEU A 115 1.21 2.71 -20.80
CA LEU A 115 1.06 2.63 -22.24
C LEU A 115 1.23 4.01 -22.90
N LYS A 116 0.59 5.05 -22.34
CA LYS A 116 0.76 6.43 -22.82
C LYS A 116 2.22 6.89 -22.73
N VAL A 117 2.88 6.69 -21.59
CA VAL A 117 4.28 7.09 -21.39
C VAL A 117 5.22 6.36 -22.36
N GLN A 118 4.96 5.09 -22.67
CA GLN A 118 5.74 4.39 -23.69
C GLN A 118 5.45 4.95 -25.08
N CYS A 119 4.19 5.12 -25.44
CA CYS A 119 3.77 5.61 -26.76
C CYS A 119 4.15 7.07 -27.04
N SER A 120 4.43 7.88 -26.03
CA SER A 120 4.91 9.26 -26.20
C SER A 120 6.42 9.36 -26.44
N ARG A 121 7.17 8.26 -26.28
CA ARG A 121 8.64 8.23 -26.37
C ARG A 121 9.11 7.54 -27.65
N GLU A 122 10.09 8.15 -28.31
CA GLU A 122 10.74 7.60 -29.50
C GLU A 122 11.45 6.27 -29.21
N GLN A 123 11.59 5.43 -30.24
CA GLN A 123 12.29 4.14 -30.15
C GLN A 123 13.77 4.31 -29.75
N SER A 124 14.42 5.40 -30.18
CA SER A 124 15.78 5.81 -29.80
C SER A 124 15.95 5.93 -28.28
N HIS A 125 14.88 6.21 -27.54
CA HIS A 125 14.82 6.34 -26.09
C HIS A 125 14.13 5.14 -25.42
N GLY A 126 13.99 4.02 -26.12
CA GLY A 126 13.35 2.80 -25.60
C GLY A 126 11.83 2.90 -25.49
N GLY A 127 11.20 3.87 -26.16
CA GLY A 127 9.75 4.02 -26.19
C GLY A 127 9.06 3.32 -27.36
N TRP A 128 7.74 3.46 -27.43
CA TRP A 128 6.82 2.76 -28.33
C TRP A 128 6.18 3.64 -29.40
N GLN A 129 6.60 4.90 -29.54
CA GLN A 129 5.96 5.88 -30.43
C GLN A 129 5.83 5.39 -31.89
N ASP A 130 6.90 4.78 -32.42
CA ASP A 130 6.95 4.34 -33.82
C ASP A 130 6.63 2.85 -33.98
N TYR A 131 6.35 2.13 -32.89
CA TYR A 131 5.97 0.72 -32.97
C TYR A 131 4.53 0.58 -33.46
N GLU A 132 4.33 -0.45 -34.26
CA GLU A 132 3.09 -0.68 -34.96
C GLU A 132 2.15 -1.58 -34.17
N TYR A 133 0.85 -1.39 -34.36
CA TYR A 133 -0.19 -2.29 -33.87
C TYR A 133 -1.32 -2.39 -34.89
N GLY A 134 -2.02 -3.53 -34.90
CA GLY A 134 -3.09 -3.82 -35.86
C GLY A 134 -3.30 -5.30 -36.09
N VAL A 135 -4.32 -5.65 -36.88
CA VAL A 135 -4.68 -7.05 -37.17
C VAL A 135 -3.54 -7.85 -37.80
N ASN A 136 -2.77 -7.21 -38.68
CA ASN A 136 -1.69 -7.84 -39.45
C ASN A 136 -0.30 -7.68 -38.81
N VAL A 137 -0.21 -7.15 -37.59
CA VAL A 137 1.06 -6.96 -36.88
C VAL A 137 1.37 -8.17 -36.01
N THR A 138 2.57 -8.72 -36.14
CA THR A 138 3.04 -9.83 -35.31
C THR A 138 3.64 -9.29 -34.00
N SER A 139 3.22 -9.85 -32.86
CA SER A 139 3.71 -9.49 -31.52
C SER A 139 5.24 -9.57 -31.40
N LEU A 140 5.86 -10.54 -32.10
CA LEU A 140 7.30 -10.75 -32.09
C LEU A 140 8.11 -9.52 -32.56
N ASN A 141 7.50 -8.70 -33.42
CA ASN A 141 8.14 -7.52 -34.00
C ASN A 141 7.68 -6.21 -33.34
N SER A 142 6.69 -6.26 -32.44
CA SER A 142 6.15 -5.08 -31.78
C SER A 142 5.84 -5.34 -30.30
N PRO A 143 6.64 -4.79 -29.37
CA PRO A 143 6.34 -4.87 -27.94
C PRO A 143 5.03 -4.15 -27.60
N LEU A 144 4.62 -3.16 -28.39
CA LEU A 144 3.31 -2.52 -28.27
C LEU A 144 2.18 -3.51 -28.56
N GLN A 145 2.26 -4.22 -29.69
CA GLN A 145 1.29 -5.25 -30.05
C GLN A 145 1.26 -6.36 -28.99
N ALA A 146 2.43 -6.84 -28.55
CA ALA A 146 2.55 -7.87 -27.53
C ALA A 146 1.91 -7.47 -26.19
N PHE A 147 2.08 -6.21 -25.77
CA PHE A 147 1.47 -5.65 -24.56
C PHE A 147 -0.05 -5.51 -24.68
N LEU A 148 -0.56 -5.08 -25.84
CA LEU A 148 -2.00 -4.95 -26.06
C LEU A 148 -2.73 -6.31 -26.07
N THR A 149 -2.12 -7.34 -26.68
CA THR A 149 -2.75 -8.65 -26.85
C THR A 149 -2.37 -9.67 -25.78
N ASP A 150 -1.57 -9.28 -24.78
CA ASP A 150 -0.94 -10.20 -23.80
C ASP A 150 -0.32 -11.43 -24.46
N ALA A 151 0.44 -11.21 -25.53
CA ALA A 151 1.00 -12.30 -26.30
C ALA A 151 2.03 -13.08 -25.45
N PRO A 152 2.23 -14.40 -25.68
CA PRO A 152 3.19 -15.20 -24.90
C PRO A 152 4.63 -14.69 -24.93
N ASP A 153 4.97 -13.91 -25.95
CA ASP A 153 6.27 -13.26 -26.15
C ASP A 153 6.36 -11.86 -25.52
N SER A 154 5.28 -11.38 -24.88
CA SER A 154 5.30 -10.17 -24.08
C SER A 154 6.32 -10.31 -22.95
N LYS A 155 7.20 -9.31 -22.84
CA LYS A 155 8.16 -9.21 -21.73
C LYS A 155 7.51 -8.73 -20.43
N PHE A 156 6.27 -8.26 -20.51
CA PHE A 156 5.52 -7.74 -19.37
C PHE A 156 4.61 -8.84 -18.85
N GLU A 157 4.91 -9.31 -17.64
CA GLU A 157 4.05 -10.28 -16.96
C GLU A 157 2.73 -9.62 -16.57
N THR A 158 1.66 -10.11 -17.19
CA THR A 158 0.28 -9.76 -16.90
C THR A 158 -0.47 -11.02 -16.46
N HIS A 159 -1.57 -10.82 -15.74
CA HIS A 159 -2.39 -11.91 -15.24
C HIS A 159 -3.89 -11.63 -15.42
N PRO A 160 -4.74 -12.66 -15.48
CA PRO A 160 -6.19 -12.48 -15.41
C PRO A 160 -6.57 -11.73 -14.13
N PHE A 161 -7.53 -10.81 -14.22
CA PHE A 161 -7.98 -10.08 -13.04
C PHE A 161 -8.48 -11.03 -11.96
N ASN A 162 -7.91 -10.93 -10.77
CA ASN A 162 -8.34 -11.70 -9.61
C ASN A 162 -8.75 -10.74 -8.48
N PRO A 163 -10.05 -10.63 -8.14
CA PRO A 163 -10.50 -9.74 -7.08
C PRO A 163 -10.04 -10.19 -5.68
N CYS A 164 -9.76 -11.49 -5.51
CA CYS A 164 -9.35 -12.09 -4.24
C CYS A 164 -7.83 -11.97 -3.99
N ASP A 165 -7.04 -11.78 -5.05
CA ASP A 165 -5.60 -11.63 -4.92
C ASP A 165 -5.21 -10.15 -5.00
N ILE A 166 -4.74 -9.62 -3.86
CA ILE A 166 -4.32 -8.23 -3.70
C ILE A 166 -3.12 -7.87 -4.59
N CYS A 167 -2.24 -8.82 -4.87
CA CYS A 167 -1.04 -8.62 -5.69
C CYS A 167 -1.35 -8.60 -7.19
N LEU A 168 -2.53 -9.08 -7.58
CA LEU A 168 -2.98 -9.22 -8.96
C LEU A 168 -3.94 -8.11 -9.42
N LYS A 169 -3.76 -6.88 -8.89
CA LYS A 169 -4.69 -5.76 -9.14
C LYS A 169 -4.13 -4.60 -9.96
N SER A 170 -2.82 -4.57 -10.27
CA SER A 170 -2.20 -3.50 -11.08
C SER A 170 -1.80 -3.92 -12.49
N ARG A 171 -1.56 -5.23 -12.73
CA ARG A 171 -0.98 -5.78 -13.97
C ARG A 171 -1.93 -6.78 -14.62
N ILE A 172 -3.12 -6.33 -14.96
CA ILE A 172 -4.14 -7.19 -15.54
C ILE A 172 -3.82 -7.45 -17.02
N ASN A 173 -4.30 -8.54 -17.60
CA ASN A 173 -4.30 -8.69 -19.05
C ASN A 173 -5.11 -7.56 -19.72
N MET A 174 -4.55 -6.88 -20.71
CA MET A 174 -5.29 -5.94 -21.56
C MET A 174 -6.31 -6.70 -22.45
N GLY A 175 -5.92 -7.87 -22.93
CA GLY A 175 -6.79 -8.89 -23.51
C GLY A 175 -7.32 -8.59 -24.91
N PHE A 176 -6.76 -7.61 -25.63
CA PHE A 176 -7.25 -7.28 -26.97
C PHE A 176 -7.02 -8.43 -27.94
N LYS A 177 -8.07 -8.82 -28.67
CA LYS A 177 -7.97 -9.82 -29.72
C LYS A 177 -7.70 -9.15 -31.07
N ARG A 178 -7.39 -9.96 -32.09
CA ARG A 178 -7.14 -9.43 -33.44
C ARG A 178 -8.35 -8.65 -33.98
N GLU A 179 -9.56 -9.07 -33.68
CA GLU A 179 -10.81 -8.42 -34.08
C GLU A 179 -11.12 -7.09 -33.36
N ASP A 180 -10.41 -6.81 -32.26
CA ASP A 180 -10.55 -5.58 -31.48
C ASP A 180 -9.53 -4.51 -31.90
N LEU A 181 -8.63 -4.84 -32.82
CA LEU A 181 -7.56 -3.98 -33.33
C LEU A 181 -7.88 -3.46 -34.74
N PRO A 182 -7.22 -2.37 -35.19
CA PRO A 182 -7.51 -1.77 -36.47
C PRO A 182 -7.04 -2.67 -37.62
N ALA A 183 -7.84 -2.73 -38.69
CA ALA A 183 -7.48 -3.46 -39.91
C ALA A 183 -6.28 -2.83 -40.63
N SER A 184 -6.20 -1.49 -40.57
CA SER A 184 -5.03 -0.73 -41.01
C SER A 184 -3.99 -0.71 -39.91
N GLN A 185 -2.72 -0.80 -40.32
CA GLN A 185 -1.57 -0.66 -39.43
C GLN A 185 -1.53 0.76 -38.85
N GLN A 186 -1.52 0.85 -37.53
CA GLN A 186 -1.40 2.11 -36.79
C GLN A 186 -0.10 2.10 -35.95
N THR A 187 0.31 3.28 -35.50
CA THR A 187 1.55 3.49 -34.76
C THR A 187 1.28 4.00 -33.34
N GLY A 188 2.22 3.79 -32.43
CA GLY A 188 2.09 4.19 -31.01
C GLY A 188 1.76 5.66 -30.80
N ASN A 189 2.23 6.58 -31.64
CA ASN A 189 1.85 8.01 -31.58
C ASN A 189 0.31 8.23 -31.66
N ILE A 190 -0.39 7.49 -32.51
CA ILE A 190 -1.85 7.55 -32.64
C ILE A 190 -2.50 7.06 -31.34
N LEU A 191 -1.93 6.03 -30.73
CA LEU A 191 -2.40 5.53 -29.43
C LEU A 191 -2.15 6.55 -28.32
N ASN A 192 -1.01 7.24 -28.32
CA ASN A 192 -0.75 8.36 -27.41
C ASN A 192 -1.78 9.49 -27.61
N ASP A 193 -2.16 9.82 -28.84
CA ASP A 193 -3.19 10.82 -29.12
C ASP A 193 -4.58 10.37 -28.64
N ILE A 194 -4.89 9.08 -28.75
CA ILE A 194 -6.14 8.49 -28.22
C ILE A 194 -6.16 8.54 -26.68
N LEU A 195 -5.02 8.29 -26.02
CA LEU A 195 -4.90 8.24 -24.56
C LEU A 195 -4.64 9.60 -23.92
N THR A 196 -4.30 10.63 -24.69
CA THR A 196 -3.99 11.96 -24.16
C THR A 196 -5.11 12.55 -23.31
N PRO A 197 -6.40 12.46 -23.70
CA PRO A 197 -7.53 12.88 -22.87
C PRO A 197 -7.64 12.13 -21.53
N THR A 198 -7.36 10.82 -21.52
CA THR A 198 -7.61 9.89 -20.39
C THR A 198 -6.42 9.72 -19.44
N CYS A 199 -5.32 10.43 -19.67
CA CYS A 199 -4.10 10.36 -18.86
C CYS A 199 -3.38 11.73 -18.81
N GLY A 200 -4.11 12.83 -19.03
CA GLY A 200 -3.62 14.23 -19.13
C GLY A 200 -3.78 15.07 -17.86
N GLY A 201 -3.68 16.39 -17.97
CA GLY A 201 -3.75 17.35 -16.84
C GLY A 201 -5.01 17.20 -15.99
N ASP A 202 -6.19 17.28 -16.62
CA ASP A 202 -7.53 17.10 -16.04
C ASP A 202 -8.07 15.67 -16.25
N ASP A 203 -7.25 14.65 -16.03
CA ASP A 203 -7.63 13.27 -16.31
C ASP A 203 -8.79 12.78 -15.40
N PRO A 204 -9.96 12.40 -15.96
CA PRO A 204 -11.08 11.89 -15.18
C PRO A 204 -10.80 10.52 -14.55
N LEU A 205 -9.97 9.68 -15.19
CA LEU A 205 -9.59 8.38 -14.68
C LEU A 205 -8.67 8.51 -13.47
N LEU A 206 -7.68 9.40 -13.54
CA LEU A 206 -6.84 9.79 -12.41
C LEU A 206 -7.67 10.34 -11.25
N ARG A 207 -8.57 11.30 -11.51
CA ARG A 207 -9.41 11.89 -10.46
C ARG A 207 -10.31 10.85 -9.80
N LEU A 208 -10.94 9.99 -10.61
CA LEU A 208 -11.76 8.89 -10.12
C LEU A 208 -10.94 7.89 -9.30
N ALA A 209 -9.73 7.52 -9.77
CA ALA A 209 -8.82 6.64 -9.04
C ALA A 209 -8.45 7.24 -7.68
N SER A 210 -8.15 8.54 -7.63
CA SER A 210 -7.91 9.26 -6.39
C SER A 210 -9.14 9.21 -5.47
N TYR A 211 -10.33 9.58 -5.95
CA TYR A 211 -11.57 9.56 -5.14
C TYR A 211 -11.90 8.18 -4.57
N LEU A 212 -11.76 7.13 -5.37
CA LEU A 212 -12.03 5.78 -4.91
C LEU A 212 -10.95 5.26 -3.95
N THR A 213 -9.69 5.63 -4.17
CA THR A 213 -8.60 5.34 -3.23
C THR A 213 -8.84 6.02 -1.88
N CYS A 214 -9.31 7.27 -1.91
CA CYS A 214 -9.72 8.06 -0.75
C CYS A 214 -10.84 7.35 0.03
N LEU A 215 -11.98 7.11 -0.62
CA LEU A 215 -13.17 6.55 0.01
C LEU A 215 -12.92 5.16 0.59
N THR A 216 -12.12 4.34 -0.10
CA THR A 216 -11.83 2.96 0.34
C THR A 216 -10.60 2.85 1.23
N ARG A 217 -9.91 3.95 1.51
CA ARG A 217 -8.70 4.00 2.36
C ARG A 217 -7.64 2.96 1.94
N ARG A 218 -7.44 2.80 0.63
CA ARG A 218 -6.49 1.81 0.09
C ARG A 218 -5.06 2.28 0.37
N THR A 219 -4.31 1.46 1.11
CA THR A 219 -2.91 1.73 1.42
C THR A 219 -1.99 1.56 0.20
N PRO A 220 -0.85 2.28 0.15
CA PRO A 220 0.19 2.06 -0.86
C PRO A 220 0.77 0.65 -0.78
N ARG A 221 0.98 -0.01 -1.92
CA ARG A 221 1.43 -1.40 -2.00
C ARG A 221 2.62 -1.62 -2.93
N THR A 222 2.68 -0.90 -4.06
CA THR A 222 3.83 -0.98 -4.97
C THR A 222 4.97 -0.08 -4.50
N THR A 223 6.20 -0.32 -4.99
CA THR A 223 7.34 0.56 -4.69
C THR A 223 7.07 1.99 -5.15
N GLY A 224 6.52 2.15 -6.35
CA GLY A 224 6.13 3.46 -6.88
C GLY A 224 5.09 4.16 -6.00
N GLU A 225 4.09 3.43 -5.49
CA GLU A 225 3.09 3.98 -4.57
C GLU A 225 3.69 4.41 -3.23
N LEU A 226 4.53 3.57 -2.62
CA LEU A 226 5.19 3.87 -1.34
C LEU A 226 6.11 5.09 -1.47
N VAL A 227 6.91 5.14 -2.53
CA VAL A 227 7.81 6.26 -2.81
C VAL A 227 7.01 7.54 -3.06
N SER A 228 5.90 7.46 -3.81
CA SER A 228 4.99 8.61 -4.02
C SER A 228 4.34 9.09 -2.73
N PHE A 229 3.93 8.16 -1.88
CA PHE A 229 3.33 8.46 -0.58
C PHE A 229 4.31 9.22 0.31
N PHE A 230 5.51 8.68 0.54
CA PHE A 230 6.50 9.30 1.41
C PHE A 230 7.12 10.58 0.84
N HIS A 231 7.19 10.71 -0.49
CA HIS A 231 7.62 11.96 -1.13
C HIS A 231 6.61 13.10 -0.93
N ASN A 232 5.30 12.80 -0.88
CA ASN A 232 4.27 13.80 -0.59
C ASN A 232 4.02 13.99 0.92
N PHE A 233 4.10 12.94 1.73
CA PHE A 233 3.78 12.98 3.18
C PHE A 233 4.57 14.04 3.94
N GLY A 234 5.88 14.16 3.65
CA GLY A 234 6.71 15.17 4.29
C GLY A 234 6.24 16.61 4.05
N ASN A 235 5.52 16.89 2.95
CA ASN A 235 4.99 18.22 2.69
C ASN A 235 3.72 18.50 3.49
N GLU A 236 2.90 17.48 3.77
CA GLU A 236 1.64 17.63 4.51
C GLU A 236 1.84 18.05 5.97
N LEU A 237 3.03 17.81 6.52
CA LEU A 237 3.41 18.26 7.86
C LEU A 237 3.71 19.77 7.93
N HIS A 238 3.75 20.45 6.79
CA HIS A 238 4.19 21.84 6.67
C HIS A 238 3.21 22.66 5.82
N SER A 239 2.70 23.77 6.36
CA SER A 239 1.83 24.71 5.63
C SER A 239 2.62 25.59 4.65
N SER A 240 3.90 25.84 4.96
CA SER A 240 4.90 26.43 4.08
C SER A 240 6.27 25.86 4.44
N SER A 241 7.33 26.15 3.67
CA SER A 241 8.67 25.59 3.93
C SER A 241 9.17 25.76 5.37
N SER A 242 8.64 26.72 6.11
CA SER A 242 9.10 27.16 7.43
C SER A 242 8.01 27.09 8.52
N GLN A 243 6.75 26.79 8.17
CA GLN A 243 5.63 26.72 9.12
C GLN A 243 5.04 25.32 9.14
N LEU A 244 4.69 24.85 10.34
CA LEU A 244 4.02 23.56 10.51
C LEU A 244 2.56 23.68 10.03
N SER A 245 2.03 22.59 9.48
CA SER A 245 0.59 22.45 9.29
C SER A 245 -0.07 22.14 10.63
N THR A 246 -1.40 22.16 10.69
CA THR A 246 -2.16 21.73 11.87
C THR A 246 -1.73 20.34 12.35
N LEU A 247 -1.48 19.42 11.40
CA LEU A 247 -0.97 18.08 11.69
C LEU A 247 0.47 18.12 12.23
N GLY A 248 1.35 18.91 11.61
CA GLY A 248 2.74 19.06 12.10
C GLY A 248 2.81 19.64 13.51
N SER A 249 1.98 20.64 13.81
CA SER A 249 1.87 21.23 15.16
C SER A 249 1.33 20.22 16.18
N ALA A 250 0.27 19.48 15.83
CA ALA A 250 -0.30 18.44 16.69
C ALA A 250 0.69 17.32 17.01
N LEU A 251 1.64 17.04 16.11
CA LEU A 251 2.69 16.03 16.34
C LEU A 251 3.91 16.56 17.10
N SER A 252 4.06 17.88 17.18
CA SER A 252 5.18 18.53 17.86
C SER A 252 4.84 18.94 19.29
N GLU A 253 3.59 19.31 19.56
CA GLU A 253 3.15 19.82 20.87
C GLU A 253 2.52 18.70 21.71
N PRO A 254 2.97 18.49 22.96
CA PRO A 254 2.37 17.50 23.85
C PRO A 254 0.97 17.94 24.30
N HIS A 255 0.06 16.99 24.47
CA HIS A 255 -1.26 17.32 25.00
C HIS A 255 -1.16 17.78 26.48
N PRO A 256 -1.77 18.92 26.90
CA PRO A 256 -1.53 19.57 28.20
C PRO A 256 -1.75 18.74 29.49
N HIS A 257 -2.39 17.58 29.37
CA HIS A 257 -2.83 16.74 30.48
C HIS A 257 -2.38 15.29 30.35
N TYR A 258 -1.64 14.96 29.30
CA TYR A 258 -1.08 13.63 29.12
C TYR A 258 0.44 13.70 29.19
N PRO A 259 1.09 12.68 29.76
CA PRO A 259 2.54 12.55 29.64
C PRO A 259 2.94 12.46 28.17
N ASP A 260 4.07 13.09 27.83
CA ASP A 260 4.69 13.36 26.50
C ASP A 260 4.88 12.13 25.57
N TRP A 261 3.89 11.27 25.44
CA TRP A 261 3.94 9.97 24.75
C TRP A 261 3.36 10.05 23.33
N ASP A 262 2.64 11.12 23.03
CA ASP A 262 1.85 11.36 21.81
C ASP A 262 2.53 12.31 20.82
N ARG A 263 3.78 12.71 21.09
CA ARG A 263 4.57 13.59 20.23
C ARG A 263 5.77 12.88 19.60
N LEU A 264 6.21 13.42 18.47
CA LEU A 264 7.55 13.15 17.96
C LEU A 264 8.56 13.75 18.94
N LYS A 265 9.54 12.95 19.35
CA LYS A 265 10.31 13.16 20.57
C LYS A 265 11.20 14.40 20.46
N ASP A 266 11.80 14.60 19.29
CA ASP A 266 12.71 15.70 18.99
C ASP A 266 12.20 16.54 17.80
N ALA A 267 12.46 17.85 17.82
CA ALA A 267 12.14 18.73 16.67
C ALA A 267 12.83 18.26 15.36
N ASP A 268 13.92 17.51 15.50
CA ASP A 268 14.65 16.86 14.42
C ASP A 268 13.88 15.70 13.78
N ASP A 269 12.97 15.02 14.50
CA ASP A 269 12.16 13.92 13.96
C ASP A 269 11.17 14.42 12.89
N LEU A 270 10.52 15.56 13.16
CA LEU A 270 9.58 16.16 12.22
C LEU A 270 10.31 16.63 10.96
N GLN A 271 11.50 17.22 11.13
CA GLN A 271 12.35 17.57 10.01
C GLN A 271 12.81 16.33 9.25
N THR A 272 13.14 15.23 9.94
CA THR A 272 13.58 13.96 9.34
C THR A 272 12.56 13.43 8.33
N ILE A 273 11.26 13.57 8.62
CA ILE A 273 10.19 13.16 7.69
C ILE A 273 10.23 14.00 6.41
N LYS A 274 10.46 15.31 6.52
CA LYS A 274 10.66 16.19 5.35
C LYS A 274 11.98 15.89 4.63
N TYR A 275 13.05 15.62 5.36
CA TYR A 275 14.36 15.27 4.81
C TYR A 275 14.36 13.95 4.03
N ALA A 276 13.45 13.01 4.32
CA ALA A 276 13.29 11.77 3.55
C ALA A 276 12.95 12.05 2.07
N ARG A 277 12.12 13.07 1.82
CA ARG A 277 11.92 13.62 0.47
C ARG A 277 13.19 14.30 -0.02
N GLY A 278 13.66 15.29 0.75
CA GLY A 278 14.74 16.19 0.41
C GLY A 278 14.48 17.55 1.08
N SER A 279 15.52 18.18 1.62
CA SER A 279 15.38 19.31 2.55
C SER A 279 14.90 20.62 1.94
N ALA A 280 14.81 20.70 0.62
CA ALA A 280 14.83 21.97 -0.07
C ALA A 280 13.44 22.39 -0.55
N THR A 281 13.27 23.71 -0.68
CA THR A 281 11.96 24.30 -0.94
C THR A 281 11.59 24.16 -2.41
N PRO A 282 10.30 23.99 -2.77
CA PRO A 282 9.87 23.83 -4.17
C PRO A 282 10.32 24.95 -5.12
N ASN A 283 10.66 26.13 -4.59
CA ASN A 283 10.99 27.34 -5.36
C ASN A 283 12.50 27.66 -5.43
N SER A 284 13.38 26.83 -4.87
CA SER A 284 14.83 27.05 -5.00
C SER A 284 15.38 26.39 -6.27
N ILE A 285 16.44 26.97 -6.84
CA ILE A 285 17.13 26.39 -8.00
C ILE A 285 18.02 25.26 -7.47
N HIS A 286 17.63 24.01 -7.73
CA HIS A 286 18.33 22.82 -7.21
C HIS A 286 19.30 22.22 -8.23
N ARG A 287 20.33 21.53 -7.74
CA ARG A 287 21.20 20.63 -8.52
C ARG A 287 21.13 19.23 -7.94
N ASP A 288 21.46 18.21 -8.74
CA ASP A 288 21.51 16.79 -8.30
C ASP A 288 22.30 16.55 -7.00
N ASN A 289 23.32 17.37 -6.72
CA ASN A 289 24.15 17.24 -5.52
C ASN A 289 23.51 17.83 -4.25
N ASP A 290 22.40 18.55 -4.37
CA ASP A 290 21.75 19.23 -3.24
C ASP A 290 20.87 18.26 -2.42
N HIS A 291 20.64 17.04 -2.92
CA HIS A 291 19.81 16.02 -2.28
C HIS A 291 20.48 14.64 -2.25
N PRO A 292 21.65 14.48 -1.61
CA PRO A 292 22.32 13.19 -1.55
C PRO A 292 21.48 12.19 -0.72
N ASN A 293 21.26 11.01 -1.29
CA ASN A 293 20.67 9.85 -0.60
C ASN A 293 19.22 10.04 -0.13
N THR A 294 18.42 10.81 -0.86
CA THR A 294 17.00 11.09 -0.54
C THR A 294 16.07 10.53 -1.61
N LEU A 295 14.75 10.51 -1.37
CA LEU A 295 13.78 10.10 -2.40
C LEU A 295 13.79 11.02 -3.62
N SER A 296 14.10 12.31 -3.45
CA SER A 296 14.28 13.25 -4.57
C SER A 296 15.47 12.89 -5.46
N THR A 297 16.46 12.12 -5.00
CA THR A 297 17.50 11.57 -5.89
C THR A 297 16.92 10.63 -6.95
N LEU A 298 15.79 9.97 -6.65
CA LEU A 298 15.10 9.05 -7.57
C LEU A 298 14.03 9.78 -8.40
N LEU A 299 13.24 10.62 -7.74
CA LEU A 299 12.04 11.24 -8.30
C LEU A 299 12.24 12.65 -8.86
N GLY A 300 13.34 13.31 -8.52
CA GLY A 300 13.51 14.75 -8.69
C GLY A 300 12.76 15.57 -7.62
N CYS A 301 12.99 16.89 -7.63
CA CYS A 301 12.34 17.85 -6.74
C CYS A 301 10.97 18.32 -7.23
N GLY A 302 10.72 18.17 -8.53
CA GLY A 302 9.47 18.51 -9.21
C GLY A 302 9.45 17.90 -10.62
N ILE A 303 8.28 17.94 -11.26
CA ILE A 303 8.09 17.37 -12.61
C ILE A 303 8.83 18.19 -13.68
N ASP A 304 9.01 19.50 -13.46
CA ASP A 304 9.57 20.44 -14.45
C ASP A 304 10.98 20.95 -14.10
N ASP A 305 11.60 20.48 -13.01
CA ASP A 305 12.92 20.97 -12.59
C ASP A 305 14.04 20.27 -13.36
N SER A 306 14.35 20.82 -14.54
CA SER A 306 15.44 20.36 -15.42
C SER A 306 16.83 20.25 -14.76
N LYS A 307 17.04 20.85 -13.57
CA LYS A 307 18.33 20.85 -12.88
C LYS A 307 18.43 19.78 -11.78
N CYS A 308 17.32 19.10 -11.47
CA CYS A 308 17.27 17.92 -10.60
C CYS A 308 16.77 16.71 -11.42
N SER A 309 17.69 15.86 -11.85
CA SER A 309 17.41 14.76 -12.79
C SER A 309 16.49 13.70 -12.18
N GLN A 310 15.32 13.53 -12.77
CA GLN A 310 14.41 12.44 -12.43
C GLN A 310 14.94 11.13 -13.02
N LEU A 311 15.30 10.17 -12.17
CA LEU A 311 15.73 8.85 -12.62
C LEU A 311 14.54 7.99 -13.05
N MET A 312 13.45 8.10 -12.31
CA MET A 312 12.27 7.27 -12.45
C MET A 312 11.02 8.01 -12.00
N LYS A 313 9.88 7.68 -12.60
CA LYS A 313 8.60 8.29 -12.29
C LYS A 313 7.58 7.23 -11.87
N PRO A 314 7.04 7.26 -10.64
CA PRO A 314 5.96 6.39 -10.25
C PRO A 314 4.72 6.66 -11.08
N ILE A 315 4.06 5.60 -11.53
CA ILE A 315 2.84 5.69 -12.34
C ILE A 315 1.76 6.48 -11.60
N THR A 316 1.63 6.25 -10.29
CA THR A 316 0.60 6.84 -9.44
C THR A 316 1.02 8.15 -8.79
N TYR A 317 2.19 8.72 -9.11
CA TYR A 317 2.72 9.89 -8.39
C TYR A 317 1.72 11.05 -8.32
N ARG A 318 1.07 11.37 -9.46
CA ARG A 318 0.06 12.45 -9.53
C ARG A 318 -1.18 12.13 -8.70
N ALA A 319 -1.57 10.86 -8.59
CA ALA A 319 -2.71 10.46 -7.77
C ALA A 319 -2.45 10.80 -6.30
N TYR A 320 -1.28 10.39 -5.79
CA TYR A 320 -0.87 10.70 -4.41
C TYR A 320 -0.76 12.20 -4.15
N ALA A 321 -0.27 12.98 -5.12
CA ALA A 321 -0.22 14.43 -4.99
C ALA A 321 -1.60 15.09 -4.91
N VAL A 322 -2.64 14.51 -5.55
CA VAL A 322 -3.99 15.06 -5.54
C VAL A 322 -4.72 14.78 -4.22
N TYR A 323 -4.58 13.60 -3.63
CA TYR A 323 -5.32 13.28 -2.42
C TYR A 323 -4.52 13.36 -1.11
N SER A 324 -3.20 13.55 -1.15
CA SER A 324 -2.41 13.58 0.08
C SER A 324 -2.88 14.59 1.12
N PRO A 325 -3.32 15.81 0.74
CA PRO A 325 -3.82 16.76 1.73
C PRO A 325 -5.12 16.29 2.41
N SER A 326 -6.01 15.66 1.65
CA SER A 326 -7.31 15.17 2.14
C SER A 326 -7.17 14.08 3.21
N PHE A 327 -6.05 13.34 3.20
CA PHE A 327 -5.83 12.18 4.07
C PHE A 327 -4.76 12.41 5.13
N ALA A 328 -4.31 13.65 5.34
CA ALA A 328 -3.20 13.96 6.25
C ALA A 328 -3.35 13.28 7.64
N HIS A 329 -4.57 13.24 8.20
CA HIS A 329 -4.85 12.56 9.48
C HIS A 329 -4.63 11.03 9.45
N HIS A 330 -4.99 10.38 8.35
CA HIS A 330 -4.76 8.95 8.15
C HIS A 330 -3.32 8.64 7.73
N TYR A 331 -2.63 9.59 7.10
CA TYR A 331 -1.25 9.43 6.64
C TYR A 331 -0.32 9.09 7.78
N LEU A 332 -0.45 9.70 8.96
CA LEU A 332 0.40 9.35 10.09
C LEU A 332 0.25 7.87 10.48
N SER A 333 -1.00 7.39 10.60
CA SER A 333 -1.27 6.00 10.95
C SER A 333 -0.65 5.03 9.95
N TRP A 334 -0.60 5.39 8.67
CA TRP A 334 -0.01 4.57 7.62
C TRP A 334 1.50 4.72 7.56
N ALA A 335 2.02 5.95 7.56
CA ALA A 335 3.45 6.28 7.48
C ALA A 335 4.25 5.51 8.53
N VAL A 336 3.68 5.44 9.74
CA VAL A 336 4.23 4.71 10.86
C VAL A 336 4.46 3.23 10.56
N TYR A 337 3.53 2.54 9.90
CA TYR A 337 3.69 1.11 9.54
C TYR A 337 4.35 0.89 8.17
N LEU A 338 4.32 1.90 7.30
CA LEU A 338 4.78 1.80 5.93
C LEU A 338 6.24 2.22 5.76
N ALA A 339 6.88 2.85 6.75
CA ALA A 339 8.28 3.27 6.66
C ALA A 339 9.21 2.07 6.44
N ASP A 340 9.03 0.99 7.20
CA ASP A 340 9.76 -0.27 6.95
C ASP A 340 9.42 -0.88 5.59
N ARG A 341 8.14 -0.84 5.21
CA ARG A 341 7.70 -1.38 3.91
C ARG A 341 8.31 -0.61 2.74
N LEU A 342 8.51 0.71 2.86
CA LEU A 342 9.22 1.53 1.88
C LEU A 342 10.64 1.03 1.70
N TRP A 343 11.37 0.84 2.80
CA TRP A 343 12.76 0.37 2.76
C TRP A 343 12.87 -1.05 2.18
N ASP A 344 12.04 -1.98 2.66
CA ASP A 344 11.98 -3.36 2.11
C ASP A 344 11.70 -3.35 0.60
N SER A 345 10.79 -2.48 0.15
CA SER A 345 10.40 -2.38 -1.25
C SER A 345 11.50 -1.79 -2.14
N LEU A 346 12.22 -0.77 -1.66
CA LEU A 346 13.36 -0.18 -2.35
C LEU A 346 14.56 -1.14 -2.39
N LEU A 347 14.80 -1.86 -1.30
CA LEU A 347 15.83 -2.89 -1.23
C LEU A 347 15.54 -4.04 -2.20
N LYS A 348 14.27 -4.47 -2.29
CA LYS A 348 13.85 -5.47 -3.27
C LYS A 348 14.06 -4.99 -4.70
N LEU A 349 13.65 -3.75 -5.02
CA LEU A 349 13.90 -3.16 -6.34
C LEU A 349 15.40 -3.11 -6.67
N HIS A 350 16.25 -2.81 -5.68
CA HIS A 350 17.71 -2.81 -5.84
C HIS A 350 18.24 -4.20 -6.18
N TYR A 351 17.87 -5.22 -5.41
CA TYR A 351 18.30 -6.61 -5.68
C TYR A 351 17.80 -7.13 -7.01
N ASP A 352 16.53 -6.86 -7.36
CA ASP A 352 15.96 -7.31 -8.63
C ASP A 352 16.68 -6.65 -9.83
N LEU A 353 17.07 -5.37 -9.72
CA LEU A 353 17.87 -4.68 -10.73
C LEU A 353 19.33 -5.17 -10.78
N GLU A 354 19.94 -5.51 -9.65
CA GLU A 354 21.31 -6.05 -9.58
C GLU A 354 21.38 -7.46 -10.20
N ASN A 355 20.41 -8.31 -9.87
CA ASN A 355 20.31 -9.70 -10.35
C ASN A 355 20.05 -9.82 -11.85
N LEU A 356 19.47 -8.79 -12.47
CA LEU A 356 19.24 -8.75 -13.91
C LEU A 356 20.54 -8.83 -14.74
N GLN A 357 21.72 -8.76 -14.10
CA GLN A 357 23.02 -9.04 -14.72
C GLN A 357 23.15 -8.30 -16.06
N CYS A 358 23.01 -6.97 -16.01
CA CYS A 358 23.12 -6.05 -17.16
C CYS A 358 24.55 -5.99 -17.75
N HIS A 359 25.27 -7.11 -17.86
CA HIS A 359 26.65 -7.21 -18.30
C HIS A 359 26.85 -6.66 -19.72
N ASP A 360 25.91 -6.89 -20.64
CA ASP A 360 25.94 -6.35 -22.01
C ASP A 360 25.36 -4.92 -22.12
N SER A 361 24.83 -4.37 -21.02
CA SER A 361 24.08 -3.11 -20.97
C SER A 361 24.64 -2.11 -19.96
N LYS A 362 25.86 -2.32 -19.46
CA LYS A 362 26.57 -1.37 -18.57
C LYS A 362 26.68 0.05 -19.15
N SER A 363 26.59 0.20 -20.47
CA SER A 363 26.62 1.49 -21.18
C SER A 363 25.26 2.00 -21.66
N LYS A 364 24.19 1.18 -21.63
CA LYS A 364 22.87 1.61 -22.10
C LYS A 364 22.11 2.30 -20.96
N PRO A 365 21.40 3.42 -21.25
CA PRO A 365 20.50 4.05 -20.31
C PRO A 365 19.45 3.08 -19.76
N LEU A 366 19.05 3.26 -18.50
CA LEU A 366 18.05 2.42 -17.82
C LEU A 366 16.77 2.21 -18.65
N HIS A 367 16.29 3.28 -19.28
CA HIS A 367 15.08 3.28 -20.10
C HIS A 367 15.22 2.53 -21.44
N GLN A 368 16.43 2.27 -21.93
CA GLN A 368 16.68 1.44 -23.12
C GLN A 368 16.92 -0.03 -22.78
N CYS A 369 17.05 -0.37 -21.49
CA CYS A 369 17.29 -1.74 -21.07
C CYS A 369 15.98 -2.55 -21.15
N THR A 370 15.89 -3.40 -22.18
CA THR A 370 14.67 -4.19 -22.44
C THR A 370 14.28 -5.15 -21.32
N LYS A 371 15.20 -5.50 -20.42
CA LYS A 371 14.91 -6.34 -19.24
C LYS A 371 14.56 -5.52 -17.99
N ALA A 372 15.10 -4.31 -17.86
CA ALA A 372 14.82 -3.46 -16.69
C ALA A 372 13.42 -2.84 -16.78
N LEU A 373 12.93 -2.51 -17.97
CA LEU A 373 11.65 -1.83 -18.13
C LEU A 373 10.45 -2.66 -17.60
N PRO A 374 10.31 -3.98 -17.90
CA PRO A 374 9.28 -4.80 -17.29
C PRO A 374 9.38 -4.89 -15.76
N LEU A 375 10.60 -4.92 -15.22
CA LEU A 375 10.81 -4.91 -13.77
C LEU A 375 10.36 -3.58 -13.16
N LEU A 376 10.77 -2.44 -13.73
CA LEU A 376 10.31 -1.13 -13.25
C LEU A 376 8.78 -1.04 -13.29
N TYR A 377 8.16 -1.53 -14.36
CA TYR A 377 6.70 -1.61 -14.47
C TYR A 377 6.09 -2.51 -13.38
N SER A 378 6.73 -3.63 -13.04
CA SER A 378 6.26 -4.51 -11.96
C SER A 378 6.27 -3.82 -10.59
N HIS A 379 7.21 -2.91 -10.37
CA HIS A 379 7.32 -2.06 -9.19
C HIS A 379 6.45 -0.78 -9.25
N GLY A 380 5.69 -0.56 -10.33
CA GLY A 380 4.80 0.59 -10.50
C GLY A 380 5.51 1.87 -10.96
N ILE A 381 6.61 1.72 -11.69
CA ILE A 381 7.54 2.79 -12.05
C ILE A 381 7.70 2.84 -13.58
N THR A 382 7.68 4.05 -14.14
CA THR A 382 7.97 4.33 -15.55
C THR A 382 9.27 5.13 -15.68
N PRO A 383 9.83 5.19 -16.90
CA PRO A 383 10.79 6.21 -17.25
C PRO A 383 10.24 7.63 -16.99
N PRO A 384 11.11 8.62 -16.74
CA PRO A 384 10.71 10.02 -16.60
C PRO A 384 10.06 10.57 -17.87
N ASP A 385 9.23 11.61 -17.69
CA ASP A 385 8.59 12.31 -18.81
C ASP A 385 9.61 13.22 -19.52
N GLY A 386 9.57 13.26 -20.85
CA GLY A 386 10.39 14.15 -21.68
C GLY A 386 11.56 13.49 -22.40
N THR A 387 12.09 14.23 -23.40
CA THR A 387 13.20 13.83 -24.28
C THR A 387 14.58 14.18 -23.71
N VAL A 388 14.66 15.04 -22.70
CA VAL A 388 15.93 15.59 -22.20
C VAL A 388 16.28 15.02 -20.83
N GLN A 389 17.16 14.01 -20.88
CA GLN A 389 18.14 13.59 -19.86
C GLN A 389 17.67 12.92 -18.57
N SER A 390 18.01 11.63 -18.49
CA SER A 390 19.29 11.25 -17.87
C SER A 390 19.90 10.08 -18.65
N SER A 391 21.13 10.23 -19.13
CA SER A 391 21.93 9.14 -19.74
C SER A 391 22.45 8.18 -18.65
N LEU A 392 21.67 7.95 -17.60
CA LEU A 392 22.09 7.15 -16.47
C LEU A 392 22.02 5.68 -16.85
N THR A 393 23.19 5.05 -16.82
CA THR A 393 23.32 3.62 -17.07
C THR A 393 22.62 2.82 -15.98
N CYS A 394 22.23 1.59 -16.30
CA CYS A 394 21.60 0.70 -15.32
C CYS A 394 22.49 0.52 -14.06
N SER A 395 23.82 0.48 -14.22
CA SER A 395 24.75 0.40 -13.09
C SER A 395 24.72 1.65 -12.20
N ALA A 396 24.67 2.84 -12.81
CA ALA A 396 24.59 4.09 -12.05
C ALA A 396 23.25 4.21 -11.30
N ALA A 397 22.15 3.72 -11.88
CA ALA A 397 20.85 3.67 -11.21
C ALA A 397 20.86 2.71 -10.01
N VAL A 398 21.48 1.53 -10.15
CA VAL A 398 21.66 0.55 -9.06
C VAL A 398 22.49 1.14 -7.92
N THR A 399 23.59 1.84 -8.23
CA THR A 399 24.41 2.54 -7.22
C THR A 399 23.62 3.63 -6.51
N LYS A 400 22.94 4.53 -7.23
CA LYS A 400 22.12 5.58 -6.61
C LYS A 400 21.02 4.99 -5.73
N LEU A 401 20.38 3.90 -6.14
CA LEU A 401 19.35 3.23 -5.34
C LEU A 401 19.96 2.62 -4.07
N LYS A 402 21.15 2.02 -4.16
CA LYS A 402 21.89 1.53 -3.00
C LYS A 402 22.21 2.65 -2.01
N ASP A 403 22.65 3.79 -2.53
CA ASP A 403 23.01 4.95 -1.70
C ASP A 403 21.78 5.55 -1.00
N VAL A 404 20.61 5.57 -1.66
CA VAL A 404 19.34 5.98 -1.06
C VAL A 404 18.89 4.98 0.03
N VAL A 405 18.97 3.68 -0.24
CA VAL A 405 18.58 2.61 0.71
C VAL A 405 19.50 2.57 1.94
N ALA A 406 20.82 2.77 1.73
CA ALA A 406 21.80 2.88 2.81
C ALA A 406 21.86 4.30 3.41
N GLY A 407 21.07 5.23 2.89
CA GLY A 407 21.08 6.63 3.25
C GLY A 407 20.55 6.88 4.66
N LYS A 408 21.17 7.85 5.34
CA LYS A 408 20.68 8.37 6.62
C LYS A 408 19.20 8.80 6.57
N PRO A 409 18.67 9.46 5.51
CA PRO A 409 17.28 9.94 5.51
C PRO A 409 16.23 8.85 5.71
N ILE A 410 16.34 7.71 5.03
CA ILE A 410 15.39 6.60 5.17
C ILE A 410 15.56 5.90 6.52
N ALA A 411 16.80 5.66 6.95
CA ALA A 411 17.07 5.05 8.25
C ALA A 411 16.55 5.91 9.42
N SER A 412 16.74 7.23 9.33
CA SER A 412 16.22 8.17 10.32
C SER A 412 14.69 8.25 10.28
N LEU A 413 14.05 8.17 9.10
CA LEU A 413 12.59 8.08 8.99
C LEU A 413 12.04 6.86 9.73
N ILE A 414 12.62 5.67 9.49
CA ILE A 414 12.21 4.43 10.18
C ILE A 414 12.40 4.59 11.69
N THR A 415 13.57 5.06 12.12
CA THR A 415 13.88 5.26 13.55
C THR A 415 12.90 6.22 14.23
N ALA A 416 12.54 7.31 13.54
CA ALA A 416 11.56 8.28 14.05
C ALA A 416 10.16 7.64 14.19
N MET A 417 9.72 6.87 13.20
CA MET A 417 8.43 6.18 13.24
C MET A 417 8.38 5.08 14.30
N ASP A 418 9.46 4.30 14.46
CA ASP A 418 9.59 3.27 15.50
C ASP A 418 9.59 3.88 16.90
N THR A 419 10.32 4.98 17.10
CA THR A 419 10.34 5.71 18.37
C THR A 419 8.95 6.23 18.71
N PHE A 420 8.25 6.80 17.72
CA PHE A 420 6.88 7.26 17.87
C PHE A 420 5.92 6.13 18.25
N LEU A 421 5.99 4.98 17.56
CA LEU A 421 5.21 3.78 17.90
C LEU A 421 5.47 3.28 19.31
N TYR A 422 6.75 3.22 19.68
CA TYR A 422 7.16 2.78 21.00
C TYR A 422 6.61 3.72 22.08
N CYS A 423 6.74 5.03 21.91
CA CYS A 423 6.23 6.03 22.86
C CYS A 423 4.71 5.89 23.07
N ILE A 424 3.94 5.78 21.99
CA ILE A 424 2.47 5.60 22.08
C ILE A 424 2.10 4.29 22.77
N ARG A 425 2.87 3.21 22.56
CA ARG A 425 2.57 1.88 23.12
C ARG A 425 3.16 1.64 24.51
N ALA A 426 4.15 2.43 24.93
CA ALA A 426 4.83 2.25 26.21
C ALA A 426 3.88 2.18 27.42
N PRO A 427 2.82 3.01 27.54
CA PRO A 427 1.86 2.92 28.64
C PRO A 427 1.10 1.60 28.66
N PHE A 428 0.72 1.10 27.49
CA PHE A 428 0.08 -0.21 27.36
C PHE A 428 1.05 -1.34 27.74
N LEU A 429 2.32 -1.24 27.33
CA LEU A 429 3.34 -2.22 27.68
C LEU A 429 3.60 -2.25 29.20
N TYR A 430 3.70 -1.07 29.85
CA TYR A 430 3.89 -0.98 31.29
C TYR A 430 2.66 -1.47 32.07
N THR A 431 1.44 -1.16 31.61
CA THR A 431 0.21 -1.66 32.26
C THR A 431 0.06 -3.18 32.10
N ALA A 432 0.38 -3.73 30.93
CA ALA A 432 0.41 -5.18 30.73
C ALA A 432 1.46 -5.83 31.65
N LEU A 433 2.68 -5.27 31.71
CA LEU A 433 3.74 -5.78 32.58
C LEU A 433 3.33 -5.75 34.06
N THR A 434 2.77 -4.64 34.55
CA THR A 434 2.33 -4.54 35.95
C THR A 434 1.17 -5.47 36.26
N LEU A 435 0.22 -5.64 35.33
CA LEU A 435 -0.87 -6.61 35.45
C LEU A 435 -0.33 -8.04 35.57
N TRP A 436 0.61 -8.43 34.72
CA TRP A 436 1.22 -9.76 34.77
C TRP A 436 2.06 -9.97 36.03
N LEU A 437 2.81 -8.97 36.47
CA LEU A 437 3.57 -9.03 37.74
C LEU A 437 2.65 -9.14 38.95
N THR A 438 1.55 -8.38 38.99
CA THR A 438 0.58 -8.46 40.10
C THR A 438 -0.16 -9.80 40.11
N ALA A 439 -0.57 -10.31 38.95
CA ALA A 439 -1.20 -11.62 38.83
C ALA A 439 -0.24 -12.75 39.28
N THR A 440 1.01 -12.73 38.84
CA THR A 440 2.02 -13.72 39.24
C THR A 440 2.32 -13.66 40.74
N LEU A 441 2.45 -12.46 41.32
CA LEU A 441 2.61 -12.28 42.76
C LEU A 441 1.40 -12.80 43.55
N TYR A 442 0.18 -12.56 43.09
CA TYR A 442 -1.04 -13.06 43.74
C TYR A 442 -1.14 -14.59 43.70
N ILE A 443 -0.81 -15.20 42.55
CA ILE A 443 -0.76 -16.66 42.41
C ILE A 443 0.31 -17.24 43.33
N LEU A 444 1.51 -16.66 43.34
CA LEU A 444 2.61 -17.12 44.18
C LEU A 444 2.25 -17.00 45.67
N HIS A 445 1.66 -15.87 46.08
CA HIS A 445 1.17 -15.68 47.45
C HIS A 445 0.13 -16.73 47.83
N SER A 446 -0.84 -17.00 46.96
CA SER A 446 -1.89 -18.00 47.19
C SER A 446 -1.32 -19.43 47.32
N LEU A 447 -0.33 -19.78 46.50
CA LEU A 447 0.35 -21.07 46.55
C LEU A 447 1.19 -21.22 47.83
N LEU A 448 1.98 -20.20 48.19
CA LEU A 448 2.79 -20.19 49.40
C LEU A 448 1.91 -20.24 50.66
N TYR A 449 0.85 -19.42 50.71
CA TYR A 449 -0.11 -19.45 51.81
C TYR A 449 -0.75 -20.83 51.99
N ARG A 450 -1.16 -21.49 50.90
CA ARG A 450 -1.69 -22.87 50.97
C ARG A 450 -0.63 -23.86 51.47
N MET A 451 0.61 -23.76 51.02
CA MET A 451 1.70 -24.63 51.48
C MET A 451 2.04 -24.41 52.96
N ASP A 452 2.04 -23.16 53.43
CA ASP A 452 2.28 -22.84 54.84
C ASP A 452 1.13 -23.32 55.73
N VAL A 453 -0.12 -23.15 55.29
CA VAL A 453 -1.30 -23.72 55.99
C VAL A 453 -1.22 -25.24 56.03
N LEU A 454 -0.85 -25.90 54.92
CA LEU A 454 -0.65 -27.36 54.89
C LEU A 454 0.50 -27.81 55.79
N ARG A 455 1.62 -27.08 55.82
CA ARG A 455 2.77 -27.35 56.69
C ARG A 455 2.43 -27.17 58.16
N ILE A 456 1.73 -26.10 58.53
CA ILE A 456 1.26 -25.85 59.90
C ILE A 456 0.26 -26.93 60.33
N ARG A 457 -0.69 -27.29 59.45
CA ARG A 457 -1.64 -28.40 59.71
C ARG A 457 -0.94 -29.74 59.88
N SER A 458 0.07 -30.03 59.06
CA SER A 458 0.87 -31.25 59.17
C SER A 458 1.58 -31.32 60.52
N HIS A 459 2.23 -30.24 60.96
CA HIS A 459 2.86 -30.20 62.28
C HIS A 459 1.85 -30.33 63.43
N LEU A 460 0.69 -29.67 63.35
CA LEU A 460 -0.39 -29.80 64.35
C LEU A 460 -0.95 -31.23 64.43
N LEU A 461 -1.12 -31.92 63.30
CA LEU A 461 -1.54 -33.33 63.26
C LEU A 461 -0.47 -34.25 63.87
N THR A 462 0.80 -33.99 63.56
CA THR A 462 1.92 -34.81 64.05
C THR A 462 2.11 -34.66 65.57
N PHE A 463 2.00 -33.45 66.13
CA PHE A 463 2.08 -33.21 67.57
C PHE A 463 0.91 -33.80 68.37
N ARG A 464 -0.28 -33.93 67.78
CA ARG A 464 -1.45 -34.48 68.48
C ARG A 464 -1.49 -36.00 68.50
N ILE A 465 -0.86 -36.66 67.52
CA ILE A 465 -0.92 -38.11 67.34
C ILE A 465 0.36 -38.82 67.80
N SER A 466 1.52 -38.14 67.82
CA SER A 466 2.80 -38.77 68.20
C SER A 466 2.84 -39.28 69.65
N HIS A 467 2.09 -38.68 70.57
CA HIS A 467 2.01 -39.12 71.97
C HIS A 467 0.98 -40.22 72.24
N LEU A 468 0.23 -40.67 71.22
CA LEU A 468 -0.81 -41.70 71.34
C LEU A 468 -0.44 -43.01 70.62
N ILE A 469 0.78 -43.13 70.10
CA ILE A 469 1.26 -44.40 69.58
C ILE A 469 1.81 -45.21 70.76
N ASP A 470 0.98 -46.11 71.28
CA ASP A 470 1.39 -47.10 72.27
C ASP A 470 2.52 -47.95 71.68
N VAL A 471 3.69 -47.93 72.34
CA VAL A 471 4.89 -48.69 71.94
C VAL A 471 4.59 -50.19 71.81
N LYS A 472 3.54 -50.69 72.48
CA LYS A 472 3.05 -52.07 72.32
C LYS A 472 2.58 -52.40 70.91
N ALA A 473 2.07 -51.44 70.15
CA ALA A 473 1.63 -51.65 68.76
C ALA A 473 2.81 -51.81 67.78
N LEU A 474 3.99 -51.24 68.09
CA LEU A 474 5.19 -51.32 67.27
C LEU A 474 6.03 -52.59 67.51
N LEU A 475 5.92 -53.19 68.70
CA LEU A 475 6.66 -54.41 69.09
C LEU A 475 5.85 -55.70 68.94
N ALA A 476 4.56 -55.61 68.60
CA ALA A 476 3.76 -56.79 68.30
C ALA A 476 4.11 -57.33 66.91
N GLY A 477 4.92 -58.39 66.85
CA GLY A 477 5.27 -59.12 65.63
C GLY A 477 4.12 -59.92 65.01
N SER A 478 2.94 -59.31 64.85
CA SER A 478 1.77 -59.95 64.23
C SER A 478 1.15 -59.04 63.18
N ARG A 479 0.86 -59.60 61.99
CA ARG A 479 0.32 -58.90 60.80
C ARG A 479 -1.15 -58.45 60.93
N LYS A 480 -1.79 -58.56 62.10
CA LYS A 480 -3.16 -58.09 62.33
C LYS A 480 -3.14 -56.90 63.28
N MET A 481 -3.28 -55.71 62.71
CA MET A 481 -3.43 -54.46 63.45
C MET A 481 -4.89 -54.34 63.87
N LEU A 482 -5.18 -54.20 65.17
CA LEU A 482 -6.55 -53.89 65.62
C LEU A 482 -6.93 -52.49 65.12
N SER A 483 -8.12 -52.38 64.52
CA SER A 483 -8.68 -51.10 64.09
C SER A 483 -8.83 -50.16 65.30
N LEU A 484 -8.33 -48.94 65.16
CA LEU A 484 -8.34 -47.91 66.21
C LEU A 484 -9.72 -47.26 66.40
N TYR A 485 -10.73 -47.71 65.65
CA TYR A 485 -12.12 -47.29 65.75
C TYR A 485 -13.02 -48.52 65.86
N LYS A 486 -13.94 -48.50 66.84
CA LYS A 486 -14.73 -49.66 67.24
C LYS A 486 -15.74 -50.17 66.19
N ASP A 487 -15.89 -49.48 65.06
CA ASP A 487 -16.91 -49.77 64.04
C ASP A 487 -16.42 -49.61 62.58
N VAL A 488 -15.11 -49.62 62.31
CA VAL A 488 -14.62 -49.59 60.91
C VAL A 488 -13.43 -50.55 60.73
N ASP A 489 -13.70 -51.71 60.15
CA ASP A 489 -12.68 -52.61 59.62
C ASP A 489 -12.32 -52.17 58.19
N TYR A 490 -11.08 -51.70 58.02
CA TYR A 490 -10.57 -51.16 56.74
C TYR A 490 -9.91 -52.23 55.85
N PHE A 491 -9.82 -53.47 56.32
CA PHE A 491 -9.11 -54.56 55.64
C PHE A 491 -9.85 -55.89 55.81
N ASP A 492 -11.05 -55.98 55.25
CA ASP A 492 -11.58 -57.26 54.80
C ASP A 492 -11.29 -57.36 53.29
N ASP A 493 -10.08 -57.80 52.97
CA ASP A 493 -9.83 -58.43 51.67
C ASP A 493 -10.18 -59.93 51.83
N ASP A 494 -11.35 -60.29 51.32
CA ASP A 494 -11.76 -61.67 51.07
C ASP A 494 -10.71 -62.36 50.20
N PHE A 495 -9.93 -63.24 50.81
CA PHE A 495 -9.15 -64.25 50.11
C PHE A 495 -9.52 -65.61 50.67
N HIS A 496 -10.58 -66.23 50.14
CA HIS A 496 -10.65 -67.68 49.90
C HIS A 496 -11.86 -68.04 49.00
N SER A 497 -11.53 -68.58 47.82
CA SER A 497 -12.34 -69.43 46.90
C SER A 497 -13.48 -68.83 46.08
#